data_AF-A0A3N5FNU0-F1
#
_entry.id   AF-A0A3N5FNU0-F1
#
_cell.length_a   1.000
_cell.length_b   1.000
_cell.length_c   1.000
_cell.angle_alpha   90.00
_cell.angle_beta   90.00
_cell.angle_gamma   90.00
#
_symmetry.space_group_name_H-M   'P 1'
#
loop_
_entity.id
_entity.type
_entity.pdbx_description
1 polymer ?
#
loop_
_entity_poly.entity_id
_entity_poly.type
_entity_poly.pdbx_seq_one_letter_code
_entity_poly.pdbx_strand_id
1 'polypeptide(L)'
;MEGDQGLTGWLTGWKSIGKYIGKSAKTARNYAKYNGMPFFRDPGGRPIAKPAMIDEYILDLNKGCYHRGKKPWQDEGVDNAICYAEEKEKAQADFDKQLLEAQRPTRSRF
;
A
#
# COMPACT_ATOMS: atom_id res chain seq x y z
N MET A 1 20.49 -3.52 12.81
CA MET A 1 20.73 -2.48 11.80
C MET A 1 19.40 -2.20 11.13
N GLU A 2 18.52 -1.45 11.80
CA GLU A 2 17.22 -1.05 11.24
C GLU A 2 17.40 0.33 10.63
N GLY A 3 17.36 0.38 9.29
CA GLY A 3 17.42 1.61 8.53
C GLY A 3 16.01 2.17 8.38
N ASP A 4 15.63 2.99 9.35
CA ASP A 4 14.47 3.87 9.29
C ASP A 4 14.67 4.88 8.14
N GLN A 5 14.16 4.57 6.94
CA GLN A 5 14.15 5.49 5.80
C GLN A 5 12.81 6.21 5.78
N GLY A 6 12.79 7.41 6.34
CA GLY A 6 11.68 8.35 6.23
C GLY A 6 11.19 8.49 4.78
N LEU A 7 9.97 8.02 4.55
CA LEU A 7 9.27 7.99 3.26
C LEU A 7 8.71 9.37 2.90
N THR A 8 9.57 10.33 2.55
CA THR A 8 9.13 11.68 2.10
C THR A 8 9.69 12.07 0.72
N GLY A 9 10.37 11.16 0.03
CA GLY A 9 10.96 11.40 -1.30
C GLY A 9 10.18 10.76 -2.45
N TRP A 10 10.12 11.45 -3.60
CA TRP A 10 9.67 10.85 -4.85
C TRP A 10 10.65 9.76 -5.30
N LEU A 11 10.13 8.60 -5.72
CA LEU A 11 10.91 7.50 -6.28
C LEU A 11 11.30 7.85 -7.72
N THR A 12 12.57 8.17 -7.96
CA THR A 12 13.06 8.53 -9.30
C THR A 12 13.74 7.35 -9.99
N GLY A 13 13.21 6.92 -11.13
CA GLY A 13 13.74 5.85 -11.97
C GLY A 13 13.14 4.48 -11.70
N TRP A 14 13.09 3.61 -12.71
CA TRP A 14 12.59 2.24 -12.55
C TRP A 14 13.35 1.41 -11.51
N LYS A 15 14.62 1.76 -11.25
CA LYS A 15 15.44 1.04 -10.26
C LYS A 15 14.99 1.32 -8.82
N SER A 16 14.67 2.57 -8.48
CA SER A 16 14.17 2.94 -7.15
C SER A 16 12.73 2.45 -6.96
N ILE A 17 11.89 2.64 -7.98
CA ILE A 17 10.52 2.14 -8.02
C ILE A 17 10.51 0.60 -7.86
N GLY A 18 11.37 -0.11 -8.60
CA GLY A 18 11.50 -1.56 -8.48
C GLY A 18 11.95 -1.97 -7.08
N LYS A 19 12.99 -1.33 -6.53
CA LYS A 19 13.47 -1.61 -5.17
C LYS A 19 12.38 -1.43 -4.13
N TYR A 20 11.58 -0.37 -4.24
CA TYR A 20 10.45 -0.10 -3.34
C TYR A 20 9.42 -1.24 -3.34
N ILE A 21 9.18 -1.81 -4.51
CA ILE A 21 8.20 -2.90 -4.72
C ILE A 21 8.81 -4.29 -4.45
N GLY A 22 10.11 -4.37 -4.15
CA GLY A 22 10.83 -5.64 -4.03
C GLY A 22 11.05 -6.35 -5.37
N LYS A 23 11.12 -5.62 -6.49
CA LYS A 23 11.24 -6.18 -7.85
C LYS A 23 12.35 -5.55 -8.67
N SER A 24 12.69 -6.22 -9.77
CA SER A 24 13.62 -5.67 -10.76
C SER A 24 13.05 -4.42 -11.44
N ALA A 25 13.93 -3.53 -11.89
CA ALA A 25 13.55 -2.36 -12.69
C ALA A 25 12.77 -2.74 -13.96
N LYS A 26 13.11 -3.89 -14.56
CA LYS A 26 12.42 -4.42 -15.75
C LYS A 26 10.97 -4.80 -15.43
N THR A 27 10.74 -5.39 -14.26
CA THR A 27 9.41 -5.76 -13.78
C THR A 27 8.56 -4.52 -13.50
N ALA A 28 9.10 -3.52 -12.80
CA ALA A 28 8.40 -2.26 -12.55
C ALA A 28 7.98 -1.56 -13.85
N ARG A 29 8.88 -1.52 -14.85
CA ARG A 29 8.56 -1.01 -16.19
C ARG A 29 7.45 -1.81 -16.88
N ASN A 30 7.45 -3.14 -16.74
CA ASN A 30 6.40 -3.98 -17.31
C ASN A 30 5.05 -3.72 -16.64
N TYR A 31 5.00 -3.53 -15.32
CA TYR A 31 3.76 -3.20 -14.63
C TYR A 31 3.19 -1.86 -15.05
N ALA A 32 4.05 -0.85 -15.25
CA ALA A 32 3.60 0.42 -15.83
C ALA A 32 3.07 0.27 -17.26
N LYS A 33 3.65 -0.61 -18.07
CA LYS A 33 3.25 -0.80 -19.47
C LYS A 33 1.99 -1.65 -19.65
N TYR A 34 1.86 -2.73 -18.87
CA TYR A 34 0.85 -3.78 -19.10
C TYR A 34 -0.23 -3.81 -18.03
N ASN A 35 0.09 -3.35 -16.81
CA ASN A 35 -0.80 -3.45 -15.66
C ASN A 35 -1.29 -2.08 -15.17
N GLY A 36 -0.95 -1.00 -15.89
CA GLY A 36 -1.43 0.35 -15.58
C GLY A 36 -0.84 0.95 -14.31
N MET A 37 0.32 0.46 -13.84
CA MET A 37 0.94 0.98 -12.62
C MET A 37 1.20 2.49 -12.75
N PRO A 38 0.78 3.30 -11.75
CA PRO A 38 0.79 4.75 -11.88
C PRO A 38 2.20 5.32 -11.69
N PHE A 39 2.63 6.16 -12.64
CA PHE A 39 3.90 6.89 -12.58
C PHE A 39 3.80 8.20 -13.38
N PHE A 40 4.62 9.17 -13.00
CA PHE A 40 4.82 10.41 -13.73
C PHE A 40 6.16 10.38 -14.46
N ARG A 41 6.41 11.39 -15.30
CA ARG A 41 7.72 11.61 -15.92
C ARG A 41 8.25 12.97 -15.49
N ASP A 42 9.53 13.01 -15.14
CA ASP A 42 10.23 14.27 -14.97
C ASP A 42 10.42 14.97 -16.34
N PRO A 43 10.82 16.25 -16.38
CA PRO A 43 11.13 16.95 -17.62
C PRO A 43 12.23 16.26 -18.47
N GLY A 44 13.06 15.41 -17.85
CA GLY A 44 14.07 14.59 -18.51
C GLY A 44 13.57 13.24 -19.02
N GLY A 45 12.26 12.95 -18.92
CA GLY A 45 11.65 11.69 -19.36
C GLY A 45 11.88 10.48 -18.44
N ARG A 46 12.48 10.67 -17.27
CA ARG A 46 12.68 9.63 -16.26
C ARG A 46 11.37 9.38 -15.52
N PRO A 47 11.03 8.11 -15.23
CA PRO A 47 9.83 7.79 -14.47
C PRO A 47 10.01 8.23 -13.02
N ILE A 48 9.00 8.88 -12.45
CA ILE A 48 8.95 9.26 -11.04
C ILE A 48 7.62 8.81 -10.44
N ALA A 49 7.63 8.27 -9.23
CA ALA A 49 6.41 7.84 -8.55
C ALA A 49 6.43 8.25 -7.09
N LYS A 50 5.26 8.57 -6.54
CA LYS A 50 5.11 8.73 -5.08
C LYS A 50 4.93 7.36 -4.44
N PRO A 51 5.61 7.05 -3.32
CA PRO A 51 5.42 5.80 -2.57
C PRO A 51 3.94 5.47 -2.34
N ALA A 52 3.14 6.42 -1.84
CA ALA A 52 1.71 6.23 -1.58
C ALA A 52 0.89 5.76 -2.79
N MET A 53 1.21 6.25 -4.01
CA MET A 53 0.51 5.81 -5.22
C MET A 53 0.86 4.37 -5.60
N ILE A 54 2.09 3.96 -5.28
CA ILE A 54 2.53 2.59 -5.49
C ILE A 54 1.90 1.68 -4.45
N ASP A 55 1.76 2.12 -3.19
CA ASP A 55 1.10 1.36 -2.14
C ASP A 55 -0.38 1.11 -2.46
N GLU A 56 -1.11 2.14 -2.89
CA GLU A 56 -2.49 2.01 -3.36
C GLU A 56 -2.61 0.99 -4.51
N TYR A 57 -1.68 1.04 -5.46
CA TYR A 57 -1.63 0.08 -6.55
C TYR A 57 -1.36 -1.35 -6.06
N ILE A 58 -0.44 -1.55 -5.13
CA ILE A 58 -0.14 -2.87 -4.54
C ILE A 58 -1.37 -3.41 -3.78
N LEU A 59 -2.04 -2.54 -3.02
CA LEU A 59 -3.26 -2.89 -2.29
C LEU A 59 -4.39 -3.31 -3.24
N ASP A 60 -4.61 -2.56 -4.32
CA ASP A 60 -5.61 -2.90 -5.33
C ASP A 60 -5.28 -4.22 -6.05
N LEU A 61 -3.98 -4.45 -6.32
CA LEU A 61 -3.51 -5.69 -6.92
C LEU A 61 -3.77 -6.91 -6.01
N ASN A 62 -3.70 -6.72 -4.69
CA ASN A 62 -3.94 -7.76 -3.67
C ASN A 62 -5.41 -7.91 -3.25
N LYS A 63 -6.28 -6.93 -3.49
CA LYS A 63 -7.72 -6.95 -3.11
C LYS A 63 -8.61 -7.91 -3.94
N GLY A 64 -8.05 -8.66 -4.88
CA GLY A 64 -8.65 -9.94 -5.27
C GLY A 64 -9.40 -10.01 -6.61
N CYS A 65 -8.87 -9.45 -7.69
CA CYS A 65 -9.32 -9.80 -9.06
C CYS A 65 -8.17 -9.97 -10.09
N TYR A 66 -6.93 -9.60 -9.75
CA TYR A 66 -5.80 -9.60 -10.70
C TYR A 66 -5.21 -10.97 -11.01
N HIS A 67 -5.74 -12.01 -10.38
CA HIS A 67 -5.21 -13.35 -10.50
C HIS A 67 -6.28 -14.28 -11.02
N ARG A 68 -6.39 -14.43 -12.35
CA ARG A 68 -7.14 -15.52 -13.02
C ARG A 68 -6.77 -16.91 -12.44
N GLY A 69 -7.19 -17.23 -11.23
CA GLY A 69 -6.78 -18.39 -10.43
C GLY A 69 -5.33 -18.41 -9.90
N LYS A 70 -4.61 -17.27 -9.78
CA LYS A 70 -3.24 -17.26 -9.18
C LYS A 70 -3.25 -16.78 -7.71
N LYS A 71 -2.30 -17.26 -6.90
CA LYS A 71 -2.18 -16.90 -5.48
C LYS A 71 -1.87 -15.39 -5.32
N PRO A 72 -2.39 -14.72 -4.27
CA PRO A 72 -2.05 -13.33 -3.94
C PRO A 72 -0.54 -13.15 -3.81
N TRP A 73 -0.07 -11.94 -4.11
CA TRP A 73 1.35 -11.60 -4.13
C TRP A 73 1.95 -11.69 -2.72
N GLN A 74 2.93 -12.58 -2.53
CA GLN A 74 3.64 -12.81 -1.26
C GLN A 74 5.14 -12.50 -1.43
N ASP A 75 5.50 -11.23 -1.61
CA ASP A 75 6.90 -10.81 -1.72
C ASP A 75 7.20 -9.66 -0.75
N GLU A 76 8.47 -9.45 -0.37
CA GLU A 76 8.91 -8.64 0.79
C GLU A 76 8.34 -7.19 0.87
N GLY A 77 7.85 -6.62 -0.23
CA GLY A 77 7.20 -5.30 -0.24
C GLY A 77 5.73 -5.28 0.19
N VAL A 78 5.09 -6.45 0.30
CA VAL A 78 3.66 -6.61 0.61
C VAL A 78 3.39 -6.52 2.11
N ASP A 79 4.33 -6.93 2.97
CA ASP A 79 4.18 -6.89 4.42
C ASP A 79 3.95 -5.46 4.95
N ASN A 80 4.64 -4.48 4.35
CA ASN A 80 4.44 -3.07 4.68
C ASN A 80 3.03 -2.57 4.32
N ALA A 81 2.51 -2.94 3.15
CA ALA A 81 1.19 -2.50 2.69
C ALA A 81 0.05 -3.18 3.46
N ILE A 82 0.21 -4.45 3.84
CA ILE A 82 -0.77 -5.20 4.65
C ILE A 82 -0.85 -4.62 6.06
N CYS A 83 0.28 -4.29 6.69
CA CYS A 83 0.30 -3.71 8.03
C CYS A 83 -0.55 -2.43 8.15
N TYR A 84 -0.43 -1.49 7.20
CA TYR A 84 -1.22 -0.24 7.23
C TYR A 84 -2.73 -0.44 7.02
N ALA A 85 -3.12 -1.45 6.23
CA ALA A 85 -4.54 -1.76 6.00
C ALA A 85 -5.17 -2.43 7.24
N GLU A 86 -4.47 -3.39 7.83
CA GLU A 86 -4.91 -4.09 9.05
C GLU A 86 -4.94 -3.16 10.28
N GLU A 87 -3.99 -2.24 10.41
CA GLU A 87 -3.99 -1.21 11.47
C GLU A 87 -5.17 -0.25 11.34
N LYS A 88 -5.49 0.18 10.12
CA LYS A 88 -6.62 1.09 9.86
C LYS A 88 -7.97 0.43 10.11
N GLU A 89 -8.10 -0.85 9.77
CA GLU A 89 -9.32 -1.63 9.99
C GLU A 89 -9.53 -1.92 11.48
N LYS A 90 -8.46 -2.24 12.23
CA LYS A 90 -8.53 -2.33 13.70
C LYS A 90 -8.90 -1.00 14.35
N ALA A 91 -8.30 0.10 13.91
CA ALA A 91 -8.60 1.42 14.44
C ALA A 91 -10.07 1.82 14.22
N GLN A 92 -10.63 1.49 13.05
CA GLN A 92 -12.04 1.73 12.76
C GLN A 92 -12.96 0.88 13.65
N ALA A 93 -12.63 -0.41 13.82
CA ALA A 93 -13.40 -1.32 14.65
C ALA A 93 -13.36 -0.94 16.15
N ASP A 94 -12.22 -0.49 16.66
CA ASP A 94 -12.08 0.00 18.04
C ASP A 94 -12.84 1.31 18.25
N PHE A 95 -12.85 2.21 17.26
CA PHE A 95 -13.65 3.43 17.32
C PHE A 95 -15.15 3.13 17.36
N ASP A 96 -15.65 2.25 16.46
CA ASP A 96 -17.06 1.86 16.44
C ASP A 96 -17.48 1.15 17.73
N LYS A 97 -16.58 0.34 18.32
CA LYS A 97 -16.81 -0.31 19.61
C LYS A 97 -16.93 0.71 20.74
N GLN A 98 -16.03 1.70 20.82
CA GLN A 98 -16.12 2.79 21.80
C GLN A 98 -17.38 3.63 21.60
N LEU A 99 -17.76 3.92 20.36
CA LEU A 99 -18.96 4.68 20.05
C LEU A 99 -20.22 3.94 20.52
N LEU A 100 -20.31 2.64 20.22
CA LEU A 100 -21.41 1.78 20.68
C LEU A 100 -21.47 1.67 22.20
N GLU A 101 -20.32 1.62 22.88
CA GLU A 101 -20.25 1.55 24.34
C GLU A 101 -20.63 2.89 25.00
N ALA A 102 -20.23 4.02 24.42
CA ALA A 102 -20.62 5.35 24.86
C ALA A 102 -22.11 5.66 24.60
N GLN A 103 -22.71 5.04 23.57
CA GLN A 103 -24.14 5.13 23.30
C GLN A 103 -24.99 4.23 24.20
N ARG A 104 -24.39 3.28 24.94
CA ARG A 104 -25.16 2.49 25.90
C ARG A 104 -25.59 3.40 27.04
N PRO A 105 -26.91 3.57 27.26
CA PRO A 105 -27.37 4.32 28.42
C PRO A 105 -26.84 3.60 29.67
N THR A 106 -26.20 4.35 30.57
CA THR A 106 -25.87 3.85 31.91
C THR A 106 -27.14 3.26 32.49
N ARG A 107 -27.18 1.94 32.67
CA ARG A 107 -28.29 1.25 33.32
C ARG A 107 -28.38 1.78 34.75
N SER A 108 -29.16 2.84 34.91
CA SER A 108 -29.59 3.41 36.17
C SER A 108 -30.36 2.31 36.90
N ARG A 109 -29.74 1.70 37.90
CA ARG A 109 -30.43 0.90 38.91
C ARG A 109 -31.07 1.88 39.88
N PHE A 110 -32.30 2.27 39.58
CA PHE A 110 -33.25 2.81 40.55
C PHE A 110 -34.50 1.95 40.47
#